data_AF-A0A0D1J7E5-F1
#
_entry.id   AF-A0A0D1J7E5-F1
#
_cell.length_a   1.000
_cell.length_b   1.000
_cell.length_c   1.000
_cell.angle_alpha   90.00
_cell.angle_beta   90.00
_cell.angle_gamma   90.00
#
_symmetry.space_group_name_H-M   'P 1'
#
loop_
_entity.id
_entity.type
_entity.pdbx_description
1 polymer ?
#
loop_
_entity_poly.entity_id
_entity_poly.type
_entity_poly.pdbx_seq_one_letter_code
_entity_poly.pdbx_strand_id
1 'polypeptide(L)'
;MMVLGAFLATWDDARATFGSDTPVGGSEFDRSAQFHELRSTVLSVAPGGEWTGAAAEAYDGCNREHAGTIGRLAALDRRLGAEVDRSAAVVTAGRRDLDSVKQWVIDAAASVPSTAAGDRALLPVVAKGTAEITAIISRSNTDLDAIAARIREIGTAYGDIAGRGGEADEPNDKHP
;
A
#
# COMPACT_ATOMS: atom_id res chain seq x y z
N MET A 1 22.24 27.51 22.74
CA MET A 1 21.43 26.32 22.38
C MET A 1 19.97 26.63 21.98
N MET A 2 19.64 27.82 21.45
CA MET A 2 18.27 28.10 20.96
C MET A 2 18.02 27.46 19.58
N VAL A 3 19.03 27.49 18.71
CA VAL A 3 18.95 26.99 17.31
C VAL A 3 18.80 25.46 17.27
N LEU A 4 19.52 24.73 18.11
CA LEU A 4 19.36 23.28 18.24
C LEU A 4 17.96 22.90 18.75
N GLY A 5 17.44 23.65 19.74
CA GLY A 5 16.09 23.41 20.27
C GLY A 5 15.01 23.59 19.20
N ALA A 6 15.11 24.65 18.38
CA ALA A 6 14.18 24.88 17.27
C ALA A 6 14.23 23.76 16.22
N PHE A 7 15.44 23.26 15.90
CA PHE A 7 15.60 22.11 15.02
C PHE A 7 14.93 20.85 15.59
N LEU A 8 15.17 20.54 16.87
CA LEU A 8 14.60 19.36 17.51
C LEU A 8 13.06 19.41 17.56
N ALA A 9 12.48 20.58 17.80
CA ALA A 9 11.02 20.76 17.73
C ALA A 9 10.49 20.52 16.30
N THR A 10 11.16 21.08 15.28
CA THR A 10 10.80 20.85 13.87
C THR A 10 10.90 19.37 13.49
N TRP A 11 11.93 18.69 14.01
CA TRP A 11 12.11 17.26 13.81
C TRP A 11 11.01 16.44 14.50
N ASP A 12 10.64 16.78 15.74
CA ASP A 12 9.56 16.09 16.47
C ASP A 12 8.24 16.19 15.68
N ASP A 13 7.90 17.39 15.19
CA ASP A 13 6.72 17.63 14.36
C ASP A 13 6.75 16.80 13.06
N ALA A 14 7.88 16.80 12.36
CA ALA A 14 8.08 15.99 11.17
C ALA A 14 7.93 14.49 11.46
N ARG A 15 8.53 14.01 12.54
CA ARG A 15 8.50 12.59 12.95
C ARG A 15 7.10 12.14 13.34
N ALA A 16 6.28 13.04 13.89
CA ALA A 16 4.88 12.78 14.23
C ALA A 16 4.00 12.54 13.00
N THR A 17 4.31 13.14 11.84
CA THR A 17 3.54 12.92 10.59
C THR A 17 3.58 11.48 10.10
N PHE A 18 4.62 10.73 10.47
CA PHE A 18 4.77 9.32 10.15
C PHE A 18 4.08 8.38 11.15
N GLY A 19 3.47 8.91 12.22
CA GLY A 19 2.86 8.13 13.29
C GLY A 19 3.86 7.46 14.25
N SER A 20 3.32 6.87 15.31
CA SER A 20 4.09 6.19 16.37
C SER A 20 4.13 4.67 16.22
N ASP A 21 3.03 4.08 15.77
CA ASP A 21 2.83 2.63 15.83
C ASP A 21 3.54 1.90 14.68
N THR A 22 3.72 0.59 14.82
CA THR A 22 4.25 -0.24 13.74
C THR A 22 3.30 -0.17 12.56
N PRO A 23 3.77 0.24 11.36
CA PRO A 23 2.91 0.28 10.18
C PRO A 23 2.31 -1.10 9.90
N VAL A 24 1.01 -1.14 9.62
CA VAL A 24 0.30 -2.38 9.28
C VAL A 24 0.77 -2.87 7.91
N GLY A 25 1.11 -4.16 7.83
CA GLY A 25 1.52 -4.82 6.60
C GLY A 25 0.34 -5.23 5.71
N GLY A 26 0.66 -5.58 4.47
CA GLY A 26 -0.29 -5.94 3.44
C GLY A 26 -0.94 -7.31 3.59
N SER A 27 -0.40 -8.18 4.43
CA SER A 27 -0.89 -9.56 4.60
C SER A 27 -2.36 -9.63 5.02
N GLU A 28 -2.87 -8.62 5.73
CA GLU A 28 -4.29 -8.58 6.13
C GLU A 28 -5.24 -8.35 4.95
N PHE A 29 -4.73 -7.75 3.88
CA PHE A 29 -5.44 -7.38 2.65
C PHE A 29 -5.21 -8.37 1.50
N ASP A 30 -4.35 -9.37 1.69
CA ASP A 30 -4.10 -10.43 0.71
C ASP A 30 -4.89 -11.70 1.08
N ARG A 31 -6.11 -11.83 0.54
CA ARG A 31 -6.88 -13.08 0.63
C ARG A 31 -6.73 -13.96 -0.62
N SER A 32 -5.69 -13.74 -1.42
CA SER A 32 -5.51 -14.46 -2.69
C SER A 32 -5.47 -15.98 -2.54
N ALA A 33 -4.89 -16.49 -1.44
CA ALA A 33 -4.87 -17.92 -1.14
C ALA A 33 -6.29 -18.51 -1.00
N GLN A 34 -7.19 -17.80 -0.30
CA GLN A 34 -8.58 -18.23 -0.11
C GLN A 34 -9.34 -18.21 -1.45
N PHE A 35 -9.11 -17.19 -2.27
CA PHE A 35 -9.69 -17.15 -3.62
C PHE A 35 -9.13 -18.25 -4.53
N HIS A 36 -7.85 -18.59 -4.44
CA HIS A 36 -7.30 -19.72 -5.19
C HIS A 36 -7.91 -21.06 -4.77
N GLU A 37 -8.16 -21.27 -3.48
CA GLU A 37 -8.89 -22.43 -2.98
C GLU A 37 -10.33 -22.46 -3.51
N LEU A 38 -11.06 -21.35 -3.41
CA LEU A 38 -12.42 -21.23 -3.95
C LEU A 38 -12.47 -21.53 -5.46
N ARG A 39 -11.51 -20.99 -6.22
CA ARG A 39 -11.36 -21.26 -7.65
C ARG A 39 -11.14 -22.74 -7.92
N SER A 40 -10.31 -23.41 -7.11
CA SER A 40 -10.08 -24.85 -7.23
C SER A 40 -11.37 -25.64 -6.97
N THR A 41 -12.16 -25.25 -5.98
CA THR A 41 -13.45 -25.87 -5.66
C THR A 41 -14.47 -25.70 -6.79
N VAL A 42 -14.53 -24.52 -7.42
CA VAL A 42 -15.42 -24.30 -8.58
C VAL A 42 -15.01 -25.16 -9.78
N LEU A 43 -13.70 -25.32 -10.01
CA LEU A 43 -13.21 -26.14 -11.12
C LEU A 43 -13.34 -27.65 -10.84
N SER A 44 -13.35 -28.09 -9.58
CA SER A 44 -13.44 -29.51 -9.24
C SER A 44 -14.84 -30.10 -9.43
N VAL A 45 -15.87 -29.26 -9.47
CA VAL A 45 -17.25 -29.68 -9.73
C VAL A 45 -17.62 -29.68 -11.22
N ALA A 46 -16.64 -29.63 -12.12
CA ALA A 46 -16.87 -29.76 -13.56
C ALA A 46 -17.64 -31.05 -13.89
N PRO A 47 -18.45 -31.07 -14.97
CA PRO A 47 -19.18 -32.27 -15.39
C PRO A 47 -18.22 -33.46 -15.58
N GLY A 48 -18.49 -34.56 -14.86
CA GLY A 48 -17.76 -35.81 -15.04
C GLY A 48 -18.19 -36.56 -16.30
N GLY A 49 -17.54 -37.69 -16.60
CA GLY A 49 -17.79 -38.46 -17.83
C GLY A 49 -19.21 -39.04 -17.98
N GLU A 50 -20.00 -39.05 -16.92
CA GLU A 50 -21.40 -39.54 -16.93
C GLU A 50 -22.41 -38.44 -17.29
N TRP A 51 -22.06 -37.16 -17.12
CA TRP A 51 -22.93 -36.04 -17.47
C TRP A 51 -22.42 -35.34 -18.73
N THR A 52 -23.11 -35.59 -19.84
CA THR A 52 -22.71 -35.12 -21.18
C THR A 52 -23.84 -34.39 -21.89
N GLY A 53 -23.50 -33.67 -22.97
CA GLY A 53 -24.45 -32.94 -23.80
C GLY A 53 -24.49 -31.45 -23.48
N ALA A 54 -25.32 -30.69 -24.20
CA ALA A 54 -25.34 -29.22 -24.18
C ALA A 54 -25.48 -28.60 -22.77
N ALA A 55 -26.26 -29.24 -21.88
CA ALA A 55 -26.41 -28.75 -20.51
C ALA A 55 -25.12 -28.88 -19.68
N ALA A 56 -24.37 -29.97 -19.86
CA ALA A 56 -23.07 -30.15 -19.22
C ALA A 56 -22.05 -29.13 -19.73
N GLU A 57 -22.02 -28.90 -21.05
CA GLU A 57 -21.14 -27.89 -21.67
C GLU A 57 -21.45 -26.48 -21.18
N ALA A 58 -22.73 -26.09 -21.09
CA ALA A 58 -23.13 -24.79 -20.56
C ALA A 58 -22.72 -24.61 -19.10
N TYR A 59 -22.89 -25.65 -18.27
CA TYR A 59 -22.46 -25.62 -16.88
C TYR A 59 -20.94 -25.51 -16.73
N ASP A 60 -20.15 -26.28 -17.50
CA ASP A 60 -18.69 -26.16 -17.50
C ASP A 60 -18.24 -24.76 -17.94
N GLY A 61 -18.90 -24.18 -18.96
CA GLY A 61 -18.68 -22.80 -19.38
C GLY A 61 -18.87 -21.80 -18.24
N CYS A 62 -20.00 -21.89 -17.53
CA CYS A 62 -20.30 -21.05 -16.37
C CYS A 62 -19.28 -21.23 -15.24
N ASN A 63 -18.89 -22.47 -14.92
CA ASN A 63 -17.85 -22.75 -13.92
C ASN A 63 -16.51 -22.12 -14.29
N ARG A 64 -16.11 -22.19 -15.56
CA ARG A 64 -14.86 -21.56 -16.03
C ARG A 64 -14.93 -20.03 -15.92
N GLU A 65 -16.09 -19.44 -16.20
CA GLU A 65 -16.30 -18.00 -16.04
C GLU A 65 -16.17 -17.58 -14.56
N HIS A 66 -16.86 -18.28 -13.65
CA HIS A 66 -16.74 -18.08 -12.21
C HIS A 66 -15.30 -18.22 -11.73
N ALA A 67 -14.62 -19.30 -12.13
CA ALA A 67 -13.22 -19.56 -11.80
C ALA A 67 -12.29 -18.45 -12.33
N GLY A 68 -12.59 -17.90 -13.50
CA GLY A 68 -11.89 -16.75 -14.08
C GLY A 68 -12.10 -15.47 -13.25
N THR A 69 -13.34 -15.19 -12.85
CA THR A 69 -13.68 -14.06 -11.97
C THR A 69 -12.98 -14.14 -10.62
N ILE A 70 -13.05 -15.30 -9.96
CA ILE A 70 -12.36 -15.54 -8.68
C ILE A 70 -10.84 -15.37 -8.83
N GLY A 71 -10.26 -15.85 -9.94
CA GLY A 71 -8.84 -15.68 -10.23
C GLY A 71 -8.43 -14.20 -10.36
N ARG A 72 -9.28 -13.35 -10.95
CA ARG A 72 -9.04 -11.91 -11.01
C ARG A 72 -9.12 -11.26 -9.64
N LEU A 73 -10.09 -11.65 -8.80
CA LEU A 73 -10.18 -11.17 -7.41
C LEU A 73 -8.91 -11.53 -6.62
N ALA A 74 -8.43 -12.76 -6.72
CA ALA A 74 -7.19 -13.19 -6.09
C ALA A 74 -5.99 -12.31 -6.48
N ALA A 75 -5.88 -11.98 -7.77
CA ALA A 75 -4.80 -11.13 -8.26
C ALA A 75 -4.89 -9.68 -7.75
N LEU A 76 -6.11 -9.14 -7.61
CA LEU A 76 -6.33 -7.81 -7.06
C LEU A 76 -6.00 -7.75 -5.56
N ASP A 77 -6.41 -8.74 -4.78
CA ASP A 77 -6.13 -8.82 -3.33
C ASP A 77 -4.63 -8.84 -3.08
N ARG A 78 -3.91 -9.68 -3.82
CA ARG A 78 -2.45 -9.74 -3.73
C ARG A 78 -1.79 -8.40 -4.09
N ARG A 79 -2.29 -7.72 -5.12
CA ARG A 79 -1.79 -6.39 -5.52
C ARG A 79 -2.07 -5.36 -4.42
N LEU A 80 -3.25 -5.38 -3.83
CA LEU A 80 -3.63 -4.47 -2.75
C LEU A 80 -2.72 -4.66 -1.54
N GLY A 81 -2.53 -5.90 -1.09
CA GLY A 81 -1.58 -6.22 -0.02
C GLY A 81 -0.18 -5.67 -0.32
N ALA A 82 0.35 -5.90 -1.52
CA ALA A 82 1.67 -5.39 -1.89
C ALA A 82 1.78 -3.85 -1.86
N GLU A 83 0.72 -3.10 -2.22
CA GLU A 83 0.73 -1.63 -2.10
C GLU A 83 0.65 -1.14 -0.64
N VAL A 84 -0.05 -1.88 0.23
CA VAL A 84 -0.06 -1.60 1.67
C VAL A 84 1.32 -1.84 2.27
N ASP A 85 2.00 -2.94 1.92
CA ASP A 85 3.39 -3.19 2.33
C ASP A 85 4.33 -2.06 1.89
N ARG A 86 4.17 -1.55 0.67
CA ARG A 86 4.96 -0.41 0.18
C ARG A 86 4.68 0.86 0.99
N SER A 87 3.43 1.12 1.34
CA SER A 87 3.07 2.27 2.21
C SER A 87 3.75 2.16 3.57
N ALA A 88 3.70 0.98 4.19
CA ALA A 88 4.38 0.68 5.44
C ALA A 88 5.91 0.86 5.34
N ALA A 89 6.50 0.46 4.21
CA ALA A 89 7.92 0.63 3.94
C ALA A 89 8.31 2.11 3.81
N VAL A 90 7.51 2.94 3.11
CA VAL A 90 7.75 4.39 3.01
C VAL A 90 7.73 5.04 4.39
N VAL A 91 6.74 4.69 5.22
CA VAL A 91 6.66 5.21 6.60
C VAL A 91 7.88 4.81 7.42
N THR A 92 8.27 3.53 7.36
CA THR A 92 9.43 3.03 8.10
C THR A 92 10.73 3.70 7.66
N ALA A 93 10.91 3.87 6.34
CA ALA A 93 12.08 4.55 5.78
C ALA A 93 12.13 6.03 6.19
N GLY A 94 11.01 6.75 6.07
CA GLY A 94 10.93 8.16 6.47
C GLY A 94 11.30 8.37 7.94
N ARG A 95 10.79 7.53 8.84
CA ARG A 95 11.16 7.56 10.28
C ARG A 95 12.66 7.38 10.49
N ARG A 96 13.23 6.33 9.90
CA ARG A 96 14.67 6.02 10.00
C ARG A 96 15.54 7.14 9.44
N ASP A 97 15.15 7.71 8.30
CA ASP A 97 15.89 8.79 7.65
C ASP A 97 15.85 10.06 8.51
N LEU A 98 14.68 10.39 9.08
CA LEU A 98 14.55 11.48 10.05
C LEU A 98 15.41 11.25 11.30
N ASP A 99 15.38 10.05 11.90
CA ASP A 99 16.20 9.70 13.06
C ASP A 99 17.69 9.90 12.76
N SER A 100 18.12 9.54 11.55
CA SER A 100 19.51 9.70 11.08
C SER A 100 19.91 11.18 10.97
N VAL A 101 19.03 12.03 10.43
CA VAL A 101 19.26 13.48 10.35
C VAL A 101 19.35 14.11 11.74
N LYS A 102 18.47 13.71 12.68
CA LYS A 102 18.52 14.18 14.07
C LYS A 102 19.86 13.83 14.73
N GLN A 103 20.29 12.58 14.60
CA GLN A 103 21.54 12.14 15.22
C GLN A 103 22.73 12.93 14.66
N TRP A 104 22.80 13.12 13.35
CA TRP A 104 23.86 13.90 12.71
C TRP A 104 23.92 15.36 13.24
N VAL A 105 22.78 16.03 13.43
CA VAL A 105 22.74 17.38 14.00
C VAL A 105 23.16 17.39 15.47
N ILE A 106 22.74 16.39 16.26
CA ILE A 106 23.14 16.26 17.67
C ILE A 106 24.65 16.06 17.79
N ASP A 107 25.24 15.19 16.96
CA ASP A 107 26.68 14.91 16.97
C ASP A 107 27.48 16.17 16.61
N ALA A 108 27.03 16.93 15.61
CA ALA A 108 27.63 18.21 15.27
C ALA A 108 27.51 19.23 16.42
N ALA A 109 26.36 19.27 17.11
CA ALA A 109 26.17 20.15 18.27
C ALA A 109 27.08 19.79 19.45
N ALA A 110 27.38 18.50 19.65
CA ALA A 110 28.32 18.05 20.67
C ALA A 110 29.77 18.47 20.37
N SER A 111 30.10 18.76 19.11
CA SER A 111 31.45 19.16 18.70
C SER A 111 31.76 20.66 18.89
N VAL A 112 30.76 21.49 19.20
CA VAL A 112 30.95 22.94 19.36
C VAL A 112 30.86 23.38 20.82
N PRO A 113 31.60 24.43 21.24
CA PRO A 113 31.47 24.99 22.58
C PRO A 113 30.08 25.59 22.81
N SER A 114 29.52 25.42 24.01
CA SER A 114 28.23 26.00 24.42
C SER A 114 28.34 27.52 24.67
N THR A 115 28.60 28.28 23.62
CA THR A 115 28.78 29.74 23.61
C THR A 115 28.03 30.36 22.44
N ALA A 116 27.86 31.68 22.42
CA ALA A 116 27.25 32.37 21.28
C ALA A 116 28.00 32.15 19.95
N ALA A 117 29.33 31.98 20.02
CA ALA A 117 30.13 31.66 18.84
C ALA A 117 29.88 30.22 18.35
N GLY A 118 29.72 29.27 19.26
CA GLY A 118 29.32 27.89 18.92
C GLY A 118 27.91 27.79 18.35
N ASP A 119 26.96 28.55 18.90
CA ASP A 119 25.60 28.64 18.35
C ASP A 119 25.62 29.18 16.89
N ARG A 120 26.47 30.16 16.59
CA ARG A 120 26.65 30.64 15.20
C ARG A 120 27.31 29.61 14.30
N ALA A 121 28.28 28.85 14.82
CA ALA A 121 28.93 27.78 14.07
C ALA A 121 27.97 26.62 13.72
N LEU A 122 26.90 26.42 14.50
CA LEU A 122 25.88 25.39 14.23
C LEU A 122 24.83 25.78 13.18
N LEU A 123 24.68 27.06 12.86
CA LEU A 123 23.65 27.53 11.94
C LEU A 123 23.65 26.78 10.58
N PRO A 124 24.80 26.55 9.90
CA PRO A 124 24.80 25.83 8.64
C PRO A 124 24.38 24.37 8.76
N VAL A 125 24.74 23.72 9.88
CA VAL A 125 24.38 22.32 10.15
C VAL A 125 22.87 22.21 10.34
N VAL A 126 22.30 23.09 11.17
CA VAL A 126 20.85 23.11 11.41
C VAL A 126 20.09 23.47 10.14
N ALA A 127 20.56 24.46 9.36
CA ALA A 127 19.94 24.81 8.09
C ALA A 127 19.91 23.62 7.11
N LYS A 128 21.02 22.87 7.02
CA LYS A 128 21.07 21.64 6.21
C LYS A 128 20.13 20.57 6.77
N GLY A 129 20.14 20.33 8.08
CA GLY A 129 19.26 19.34 8.71
C GLY A 129 17.78 19.61 8.46
N THR A 130 17.35 20.87 8.56
CA THR A 130 15.98 21.28 8.24
C THR A 130 15.65 21.06 6.77
N ALA A 131 16.57 21.37 5.85
CA ALA A 131 16.37 21.11 4.42
C ALA A 131 16.23 19.61 4.11
N GLU A 132 17.01 18.75 4.77
CA GLU A 132 16.91 17.29 4.64
C GLU A 132 15.57 16.77 5.18
N ILE A 133 15.07 17.30 6.31
CA ILE A 133 13.72 16.98 6.83
C ILE A 133 12.66 17.29 5.76
N THR A 134 12.72 18.48 5.16
CA THR A 134 11.78 18.86 4.07
C THR A 134 11.88 17.90 2.89
N ALA A 135 13.09 17.54 2.46
CA ALA A 135 13.30 16.62 1.35
C ALA A 135 12.75 15.21 1.63
N ILE A 136 12.91 14.70 2.85
CA ILE A 136 12.37 13.41 3.29
C ILE A 136 10.84 13.41 3.24
N ILE A 137 10.20 14.46 3.77
CA ILE A 137 8.74 14.59 3.76
C ILE A 137 8.22 14.68 2.33
N SER A 138 8.80 15.54 1.50
CA SER A 138 8.36 15.69 0.10
C SER A 138 8.50 14.40 -0.71
N ARG A 139 9.62 13.68 -0.55
CA ARG A 139 9.82 12.37 -1.18
C ARG A 139 8.77 11.36 -0.70
N SER A 140 8.56 11.28 0.62
CA SER A 140 7.60 10.34 1.20
C SER A 140 6.17 10.60 0.72
N ASN A 141 5.76 11.87 0.62
CA ASN A 141 4.45 12.24 0.08
C ASN A 141 4.33 11.85 -1.41
N THR A 142 5.37 12.08 -2.21
CA THR A 142 5.37 11.68 -3.62
C THR A 142 5.20 10.17 -3.77
N ASP A 143 5.92 9.38 -2.96
CA ASP A 143 5.82 7.93 -2.97
C ASP A 143 4.43 7.45 -2.54
N LEU A 144 3.87 8.04 -1.48
CA LEU A 144 2.53 7.72 -0.98
C LEU A 144 1.43 8.12 -1.98
N ASP A 145 1.56 9.25 -2.67
CA ASP A 145 0.61 9.68 -3.71
C ASP A 145 0.60 8.70 -4.89
N ALA A 146 1.78 8.24 -5.30
CA ALA A 146 1.91 7.23 -6.35
C ALA A 146 1.31 5.88 -5.91
N ILE A 147 1.50 5.48 -4.65
CA ILE A 147 0.85 4.28 -4.09
C ILE A 147 -0.68 4.45 -4.06
N ALA A 148 -1.18 5.60 -3.59
CA ALA A 148 -2.60 5.89 -3.54
C ALA A 148 -3.25 5.85 -4.92
N ALA A 149 -2.56 6.31 -5.96
CA ALA A 149 -3.02 6.18 -7.35
C ALA A 149 -3.19 4.72 -7.78
N ARG A 150 -2.24 3.85 -7.45
CA ARG A 150 -2.32 2.41 -7.75
C ARG A 150 -3.41 1.70 -6.94
N ILE A 151 -3.62 2.08 -5.68
CA ILE A 151 -4.74 1.57 -4.87
C ILE A 151 -6.08 1.96 -5.49
N ARG A 152 -6.23 3.19 -5.99
CA ARG A 152 -7.45 3.60 -6.71
C ARG A 152 -7.68 2.80 -7.98
N GLU A 153 -6.64 2.55 -8.78
CA GLU A 153 -6.71 1.69 -9.97
C GLU A 153 -7.18 0.27 -9.61
N ILE A 154 -6.63 -0.31 -8.54
CA ILE A 154 -7.07 -1.60 -8.00
C ILE A 154 -8.55 -1.54 -7.60
N GLY A 155 -8.98 -0.48 -6.91
CA GLY A 155 -10.39 -0.25 -6.56
C GLY A 155 -11.32 -0.21 -7.76
N THR A 156 -10.94 0.49 -8.84
CA THR A 156 -11.69 0.48 -10.11
C THR A 156 -11.77 -0.91 -10.70
N ALA A 157 -10.68 -1.67 -10.71
CA ALA A 157 -10.67 -3.04 -11.22
C ALA A 157 -11.59 -4.00 -10.42
N TYR A 158 -11.75 -3.80 -9.11
CA TYR A 158 -12.78 -4.50 -8.34
C TYR A 158 -14.20 -4.10 -8.79
N GLY A 159 -14.43 -2.80 -8.97
CA GLY A 159 -15.71 -2.27 -9.47
C GLY A 159 -16.11 -2.87 -10.81
N ASP A 160 -15.17 -3.00 -11.74
CA ASP A 160 -15.40 -3.60 -13.06
C ASP A 160 -15.80 -5.08 -12.97
N ILE A 161 -15.23 -5.82 -12.00
CA ILE A 161 -15.60 -7.22 -11.77
C ILE A 161 -17.03 -7.30 -11.20
N ALA A 162 -17.37 -6.43 -10.25
CA ALA A 162 -18.72 -6.37 -9.68
C ALA A 162 -19.79 -5.98 -10.71
N GLY A 163 -19.47 -5.01 -11.59
CA GLY A 163 -20.37 -4.56 -12.66
C GLY A 163 -20.70 -5.67 -13.67
N ARG A 164 -19.72 -6.49 -14.06
CA ARG A 164 -19.95 -7.63 -14.97
C ARG A 164 -20.81 -8.74 -14.37
N GLY A 165 -20.81 -8.88 -13.04
CA GLY A 165 -21.66 -9.85 -12.33
C GLY A 165 -23.14 -9.47 -12.30
N GLY A 166 -23.49 -8.21 -12.55
CA GLY A 166 -24.89 -7.72 -12.59
C GLY A 166 -25.53 -7.76 -13.97
N GLU A 167 -24.77 -8.08 -15.02
CA GLU A 167 -25.19 -8.06 -16.42
C GLU A 167 -25.35 -9.49 -17.01
N ALA A 168 -25.36 -10.51 -16.15
CA ALA A 168 -25.69 -11.88 -16.54
C ALA A 168 -27.18 -11.97 -16.92
N ASP A 169 -27.43 -11.88 -18.23
CA ASP A 169 -28.66 -12.19 -18.99
C ASP A 169 -29.84 -12.73 -18.15
N GLU A 170 -30.89 -11.92 -18.01
CA GLU A 170 -32.23 -12.45 -17.78
C GLU A 170 -32.55 -13.40 -18.94
N PRO A 171 -32.84 -14.69 -18.70
CA PRO A 171 -33.36 -15.56 -19.74
C PRO A 171 -34.70 -14.97 -20.19
N ASN A 172 -34.75 -14.46 -21.42
CA ASN A 172 -36.00 -14.04 -22.07
C ASN A 172 -36.89 -15.27 -22.25
N ASP A 173 -37.69 -15.55 -21.22
CA ASP A 173 -38.67 -16.61 -21.19
C ASP A 173 -39.87 -16.18 -22.05
N LYS A 174 -39.74 -16.39 -23.36
CA LYS A 174 -40.84 -16.35 -24.32
C LYS A 174 -40.99 -17.73 -24.92
N HIS A 175 -41.84 -18.55 -24.30
CA HIS A 175 -42.45 -19.69 -24.97
C HIS A 175 -43.91 -19.37 -25.36
N PRO A 176 -44.34 -19.77 -26.58
CA PRO A 176 -45.70 -19.59 -27.09
C PRO A 176 -46.74 -20.49 -26.43
#